data_AF-A0A524HHM7-F1
#
_entry.id   AF-A0A524HHM7-F1
#
_cell.length_a   1.000
_cell.length_b   1.000
_cell.length_c   1.000
_cell.angle_alpha   90.00
_cell.angle_beta   90.00
_cell.angle_gamma   90.00
#
_symmetry.space_group_name_H-M   'P 1'
#
loop_
_entity.id
_entity.type
_entity.pdbx_description
1 polymer ?
#
loop_
_entity_poly.entity_id
_entity_poly.type
_entity_poly.pdbx_seq_one_letter_code
_entity_poly.pdbx_strand_id
1 'polypeptide(L)'
;MRRTVLIWAAVMLIIILGLVGCNFSGESGPLTLEEAVHAGVQATLTKDAWLDGVESARKTAIAAENSSDGSDNSGENPTANPAVATPRPTLEPTLTPTLKPASGHLISPGKIKERVDSYLVDYNSSDYAEEGVTYGDQYKANILERPFTSEDMVYQGNIDIIRVNLKVMDTWAYAIIYLANDLPSTGTMRYGMELDLDENGRGDYLIRSYLPTSTEWSVSGVQVFYDLDGDVGSTRPMVNDPPDQSLNGYEVLLFDSGEGEDPDLVWVRRNPDELNSLQIAYKNDLIGMTGYLWSAWADDGLKAPDYRDYNDRFTEESAGSPYPGSPLYPIKSVYLVDTTCRSYFGFTPTGNEPGLCP
;
A
#
# COMPACT_ATOMS: atom_id res chain seq x y z
N MET A 1 1.14 42.37 -11.56
CA MET A 1 0.22 41.81 -12.58
C MET A 1 -0.14 40.34 -12.36
N ARG A 2 0.79 39.43 -12.05
CA ARG A 2 0.49 37.99 -11.83
C ARG A 2 -0.44 37.67 -10.64
N ARG A 3 -0.30 38.37 -9.51
CA ARG A 3 -1.14 38.15 -8.30
C ARG A 3 -2.60 38.58 -8.47
N THR A 4 -2.86 39.64 -9.22
CA THR A 4 -4.22 40.11 -9.51
C THR A 4 -4.96 39.18 -10.47
N VAL A 5 -4.25 38.56 -11.42
CA VAL A 5 -4.85 37.59 -12.37
C VAL A 5 -5.28 36.30 -11.66
N LEU A 6 -4.53 35.83 -10.66
CA LEU A 6 -4.89 34.66 -9.85
C LEU A 6 -6.12 34.89 -8.96
N ILE A 7 -6.25 36.08 -8.37
CA ILE A 7 -7.42 36.44 -7.56
C ILE A 7 -8.67 36.57 -8.44
N TRP A 8 -8.54 37.17 -9.63
CA TRP A 8 -9.66 37.27 -10.56
C TRP A 8 -10.06 35.92 -11.18
N ALA A 9 -9.10 35.00 -11.38
CA ALA A 9 -9.40 33.62 -11.81
C ALA A 9 -10.14 32.83 -10.72
N ALA A 10 -9.75 32.96 -9.45
CA ALA A 10 -10.45 32.32 -8.33
C ALA A 10 -11.86 32.90 -8.13
N VAL A 11 -12.03 34.22 -8.24
CA VAL A 11 -13.35 34.87 -8.16
C VAL A 11 -14.24 34.48 -9.35
N MET A 12 -13.70 34.36 -10.56
CA MET A 12 -14.45 33.86 -11.72
C MET A 12 -14.83 32.39 -11.57
N LEU A 13 -13.95 31.55 -11.02
CA LEU A 13 -14.26 30.14 -10.75
C LEU A 13 -15.41 30.00 -9.73
N ILE A 14 -15.41 30.82 -8.67
CA ILE A 14 -16.47 30.85 -7.66
C ILE A 14 -17.79 31.38 -8.26
N ILE A 15 -17.75 32.37 -9.15
CA ILE A 15 -18.93 32.90 -9.85
C ILE A 15 -19.48 31.89 -10.88
N ILE A 16 -18.62 31.16 -11.58
CA ILE A 16 -19.01 30.09 -12.52
C ILE A 16 -19.64 28.92 -11.77
N LEU A 17 -19.07 28.53 -10.62
CA LEU A 17 -19.64 27.52 -9.72
C LEU A 17 -20.96 27.97 -9.08
N GLY A 18 -21.16 29.28 -8.89
CA GLY A 18 -22.44 29.84 -8.42
C GLY A 18 -23.53 29.99 -9.49
N LEU A 19 -23.17 29.94 -10.78
CA LEU A 19 -24.11 30.08 -11.91
C LEU A 19 -24.63 28.73 -12.43
N VAL A 20 -23.90 27.63 -12.19
CA VAL A 20 -24.43 26.27 -12.32
C VAL A 20 -25.21 26.01 -11.04
N GLY A 21 -26.53 26.15 -11.09
CA GLY A 21 -27.44 26.21 -9.93
C GLY A 21 -27.53 24.97 -9.03
N CYS A 22 -26.41 24.47 -8.52
CA CYS A 22 -26.35 23.53 -7.43
C CYS A 22 -26.42 24.32 -6.11
N ASN A 23 -27.63 24.47 -5.57
CA ASN A 23 -27.79 24.83 -4.16
C ASN A 23 -27.27 23.64 -3.33
N PHE A 24 -26.01 23.69 -2.93
CA PHE A 24 -25.46 22.76 -1.94
C PHE A 24 -25.87 23.21 -0.54
N SER A 25 -27.12 22.91 -0.17
CA SER A 25 -27.59 22.96 1.20
C SER A 25 -27.44 21.58 1.83
N GLY A 26 -26.60 21.45 2.85
CA GLY A 26 -26.60 20.27 3.72
C GLY A 26 -27.82 20.28 4.66
N GLU A 27 -28.12 19.14 5.26
CA GLU A 27 -29.31 18.92 6.12
C GLU A 27 -29.36 19.82 7.38
N SER A 28 -28.27 20.57 7.67
CA SER A 28 -28.12 21.42 8.86
C SER A 28 -27.59 22.85 8.58
N GLY A 29 -27.40 23.27 7.33
CA GLY A 29 -26.92 24.63 7.00
C GLY A 29 -26.02 24.72 5.76
N PRO A 30 -25.43 25.91 5.50
CA PRO A 30 -24.43 26.07 4.43
C PRO A 30 -23.18 25.26 4.77
N LEU A 31 -22.65 24.53 3.78
CA LEU A 31 -21.45 23.72 3.91
C LEU A 31 -20.26 24.55 4.39
N THR A 32 -19.47 23.97 5.27
CA THR A 32 -18.14 24.50 5.62
C THR A 32 -17.21 24.45 4.40
N LEU A 33 -16.12 25.23 4.44
CA LEU A 33 -15.15 25.28 3.33
C LEU A 33 -14.56 23.90 3.03
N GLU A 34 -14.36 23.08 4.05
CA GLU A 34 -13.82 21.72 3.95
C GLU A 34 -14.83 20.77 3.30
N GLU A 35 -16.10 20.85 3.67
CA GLU A 35 -17.18 20.08 3.06
C GLU A 35 -17.45 20.50 1.60
N ALA A 36 -17.32 21.80 1.29
CA ALA A 36 -17.46 22.31 -0.07
C ALA A 36 -16.29 21.88 -0.97
N VAL A 37 -15.06 21.82 -0.43
CA VAL A 37 -13.90 21.27 -1.14
C VAL A 37 -14.06 19.76 -1.35
N HIS A 38 -14.49 19.01 -0.34
CA HIS A 38 -14.73 17.58 -0.45
C HIS A 38 -15.83 17.26 -1.49
N ALA A 39 -16.94 18.01 -1.48
CA ALA A 39 -18.00 17.87 -2.48
C ALA A 39 -17.52 18.23 -3.91
N GLY A 40 -16.65 19.23 -4.05
CA GLY A 40 -16.04 19.61 -5.33
C GLY A 40 -15.04 18.57 -5.87
N VAL A 41 -14.27 17.93 -4.99
CA VAL A 41 -13.37 16.82 -5.34
C VAL A 41 -14.17 15.58 -5.74
N GLN A 42 -15.22 15.24 -4.99
CA GLN A 42 -16.12 14.12 -5.34
C GLN A 42 -16.85 14.37 -6.68
N ALA A 43 -17.24 15.62 -6.98
CA ALA A 43 -17.86 15.97 -8.27
C ALA A 43 -16.91 15.84 -9.48
N THR A 44 -15.59 15.94 -9.27
CA THR A 44 -14.56 15.72 -10.30
C THR A 44 -14.12 14.26 -10.44
N LEU A 45 -14.49 13.40 -9.48
CA LEU A 45 -14.32 11.94 -9.51
C LEU A 45 -15.57 11.20 -10.00
N THR A 46 -16.49 11.88 -10.70
CA THR A 46 -17.66 11.22 -11.27
C THR A 46 -17.25 10.31 -12.43
N LYS A 47 -17.89 9.13 -12.52
CA LYS A 47 -17.72 8.14 -13.61
C LYS A 47 -17.67 8.78 -15.00
N ASP A 48 -18.52 9.77 -15.25
CA ASP A 48 -18.61 10.43 -16.56
C ASP A 48 -17.40 11.33 -16.84
N ALA A 49 -16.92 12.10 -15.85
CA ALA A 49 -15.73 12.93 -15.99
C ALA A 49 -14.45 12.09 -16.19
N TRP A 50 -14.40 10.92 -15.54
CA TRP A 50 -13.31 9.97 -15.69
C TRP A 50 -13.32 9.26 -17.05
N LEU A 51 -14.49 8.77 -17.50
CA LEU A 51 -14.66 8.15 -18.82
C LEU A 51 -14.32 9.13 -19.96
N ASP A 52 -14.70 10.40 -19.83
CA ASP A 52 -14.33 11.44 -20.80
C ASP A 52 -12.82 11.70 -20.83
N GLY A 53 -12.16 11.68 -19.67
CA GLY A 53 -10.70 11.79 -19.57
C GLY A 53 -9.96 10.63 -20.25
N VAL A 54 -10.43 9.40 -20.02
CA VAL A 54 -9.85 8.18 -20.60
C VAL A 54 -10.05 8.14 -22.12
N GLU A 55 -11.24 8.47 -22.61
CA GLU A 55 -11.52 8.48 -24.06
C GLU A 55 -10.72 9.57 -24.79
N SER A 56 -10.46 10.70 -24.12
CA SER A 56 -9.58 11.77 -24.63
C SER A 56 -8.11 11.31 -24.70
N ALA A 57 -7.61 10.64 -23.67
CA ALA A 57 -6.27 10.08 -23.64
C ALA A 57 -6.08 9.00 -24.73
N ARG A 58 -7.08 8.13 -24.90
CA ARG A 58 -7.10 7.09 -25.94
C ARG A 58 -7.05 7.68 -27.35
N LYS A 59 -7.84 8.72 -27.63
CA LYS A 59 -7.80 9.42 -28.93
C LYS A 59 -6.44 10.07 -29.20
N THR A 60 -5.80 10.59 -28.16
CA THR A 60 -4.46 11.19 -28.25
C THR A 60 -3.39 10.14 -28.55
N ALA A 61 -3.46 8.97 -27.91
CA ALA A 61 -2.53 7.86 -28.16
C ALA A 61 -2.68 7.29 -29.60
N ILE A 62 -3.91 7.09 -30.07
CA ILE A 62 -4.18 6.63 -31.45
C ILE A 62 -3.68 7.65 -32.49
N ALA A 63 -3.77 8.95 -32.20
CA ALA A 63 -3.24 9.99 -33.08
C ALA A 63 -1.70 10.00 -33.13
N ALA A 64 -1.03 9.66 -32.03
CA ALA A 64 0.43 9.55 -31.96
C ALA A 64 0.95 8.33 -32.73
N GLU A 65 0.26 7.18 -32.67
CA GLU A 65 0.63 5.97 -33.41
C GLU A 65 0.43 6.12 -34.93
N ASN A 66 -0.61 6.84 -35.36
CA ASN A 66 -0.84 7.09 -36.79
C ASN A 66 0.09 8.15 -37.41
N SER A 67 0.95 8.78 -36.60
CA SER A 67 1.88 9.83 -37.05
C SER A 67 3.33 9.35 -37.19
N SER A 68 3.66 8.09 -36.87
CA SER A 68 5.05 7.59 -36.84
C SER A 68 5.46 6.70 -38.03
N ASP A 69 4.62 6.52 -39.05
CA ASP A 69 4.98 5.69 -40.20
C ASP A 69 5.63 6.54 -41.32
N GLY A 70 6.96 6.58 -41.34
CA GLY A 70 7.73 7.10 -42.49
C GLY A 70 9.16 7.55 -42.20
N SER A 71 10.12 6.62 -42.25
CA SER A 71 11.35 6.68 -43.08
C SER A 71 12.52 5.91 -42.46
N ASP A 72 12.92 4.82 -43.14
CA ASP A 72 14.26 4.22 -43.11
C ASP A 72 15.36 5.26 -43.40
N ASN A 73 16.55 5.14 -42.79
CA ASN A 73 17.72 4.52 -43.46
C ASN A 73 18.98 4.41 -42.56
N SER A 74 19.78 3.40 -42.88
CA SER A 74 21.05 2.90 -42.34
C SER A 74 22.21 3.89 -42.12
N GLY A 75 23.11 3.58 -41.16
CA GLY A 75 24.46 4.16 -41.11
C GLY A 75 25.33 3.76 -39.90
N GLU A 76 26.09 2.67 -40.08
CA GLU A 76 27.47 2.38 -39.59
C GLU A 76 27.89 2.49 -38.10
N ASN A 77 28.53 1.38 -37.68
CA ASN A 77 29.14 1.07 -36.40
C ASN A 77 30.48 1.81 -36.18
N PRO A 78 30.84 2.15 -34.94
CA PRO A 78 32.16 1.74 -34.48
C PRO A 78 32.14 1.05 -33.11
N THR A 79 32.91 -0.02 -33.07
CA THR A 79 33.14 -0.96 -31.99
C THR A 79 33.68 -0.26 -30.74
N ALA A 80 32.95 -0.38 -29.62
CA ALA A 80 33.45 -0.12 -28.28
C ALA A 80 33.41 -1.43 -27.47
N ASN A 81 34.56 -1.72 -26.88
CA ASN A 81 34.93 -2.92 -26.12
C ASN A 81 33.94 -3.20 -24.97
N PRO A 82 33.46 -4.45 -24.76
CA PRO A 82 32.62 -4.74 -23.61
C PRO A 82 33.48 -4.69 -22.35
N ALA A 83 33.16 -3.77 -21.44
CA ALA A 83 33.61 -3.89 -20.06
C ALA A 83 33.03 -5.19 -19.50
N VAL A 84 33.92 -6.12 -19.16
CA VAL A 84 33.56 -7.36 -18.47
C VAL A 84 32.92 -6.95 -17.14
N ALA A 85 31.60 -7.14 -17.03
CA ALA A 85 30.91 -7.08 -15.76
C ALA A 85 31.50 -8.19 -14.89
N THR A 86 32.24 -7.81 -13.85
CA THR A 86 32.64 -8.71 -12.79
C THR A 86 31.35 -9.27 -12.17
N PRO A 87 31.13 -10.60 -12.13
CA PRO A 87 29.98 -11.14 -11.41
C PRO A 87 30.08 -10.67 -9.94
N ARG A 88 29.04 -9.96 -9.48
CA ARG A 88 28.83 -9.72 -8.04
C ARG A 88 28.78 -11.11 -7.39
N PRO A 89 29.55 -11.38 -6.33
CA PRO A 89 29.44 -12.67 -5.67
C PRO A 89 27.99 -12.85 -5.22
N THR A 90 27.32 -13.85 -5.79
CA THR A 90 26.10 -14.42 -5.21
C THR A 90 26.50 -14.93 -3.84
N LEU A 91 26.17 -14.18 -2.80
CA LEU A 91 26.09 -14.78 -1.47
C LEU A 91 24.93 -15.77 -1.57
N GLU A 92 25.22 -17.05 -1.45
CA GLU A 92 24.17 -18.01 -1.11
C GLU A 92 23.50 -17.48 0.17
N PRO A 93 22.15 -17.42 0.25
CA PRO A 93 21.48 -17.06 1.48
C PRO A 93 21.97 -18.01 2.58
N THR A 94 22.70 -17.42 3.53
CA THR A 94 23.18 -18.09 4.73
C THR A 94 21.96 -18.33 5.62
N LEU A 95 21.83 -19.53 6.17
CA LEU A 95 20.75 -19.95 7.08
C LEU A 95 20.41 -18.88 8.13
N THR A 96 19.23 -18.26 8.06
CA THR A 96 18.71 -17.33 9.09
C THR A 96 18.42 -18.10 10.41
N PRO A 97 18.65 -17.51 11.59
CA PRO A 97 18.96 -18.23 12.84
C PRO A 97 17.87 -19.13 13.42
N THR A 98 18.31 -20.09 14.22
CA THR A 98 17.49 -20.98 15.04
C THR A 98 16.97 -20.20 16.27
N LEU A 99 15.72 -19.72 16.23
CA LEU A 99 15.07 -18.99 17.32
C LEU A 99 14.92 -19.83 18.61
N LYS A 100 15.17 -19.17 19.75
CA LYS A 100 14.84 -19.40 21.18
C LYS A 100 15.92 -18.65 22.00
N PRO A 101 15.73 -18.27 23.28
CA PRO A 101 14.52 -18.36 24.07
C PRO A 101 14.12 -17.04 24.73
N ALA A 102 12.82 -16.73 24.69
CA ALA A 102 12.25 -15.84 25.68
C ALA A 102 11.58 -16.64 26.80
N SER A 103 11.84 -16.27 28.06
CA SER A 103 11.25 -16.89 29.24
C SER A 103 10.31 -15.92 29.94
N GLY A 104 9.04 -15.96 29.55
CA GLY A 104 7.94 -15.22 30.16
C GLY A 104 7.81 -13.77 29.67
N HIS A 105 6.55 -13.36 29.43
CA HIS A 105 6.21 -11.99 29.09
C HIS A 105 6.45 -11.05 30.26
N LEU A 106 7.05 -9.90 30.01
CA LEU A 106 7.35 -8.87 31.00
C LEU A 106 6.29 -7.78 30.98
N ILE A 107 5.85 -7.36 29.80
CA ILE A 107 4.86 -6.32 29.58
C ILE A 107 3.95 -6.67 28.41
N SER A 108 2.66 -6.31 28.52
CA SER A 108 1.69 -6.46 27.43
C SER A 108 1.08 -5.10 27.06
N PRO A 109 0.62 -4.92 25.81
CA PRO A 109 -0.01 -3.67 25.42
C PRO A 109 -1.31 -3.40 26.20
N GLY A 110 -1.59 -2.12 26.43
CA GLY A 110 -2.83 -1.66 27.06
C GLY A 110 -4.03 -1.57 26.10
N LYS A 111 -5.10 -0.91 26.56
CA LYS A 111 -6.23 -0.51 25.71
C LYS A 111 -5.92 0.79 24.98
N ILE A 112 -6.36 0.89 23.73
CA ILE A 112 -6.33 2.12 22.94
C ILE A 112 -7.54 2.96 23.37
N LYS A 113 -7.32 4.04 24.14
CA LYS A 113 -8.40 4.93 24.62
C LYS A 113 -8.30 6.35 24.08
N GLU A 114 -7.22 6.66 23.38
CA GLU A 114 -6.90 7.99 22.89
C GLU A 114 -7.23 8.13 21.42
N ARG A 115 -7.26 9.39 20.94
CA ARG A 115 -7.31 9.67 19.51
C ARG A 115 -6.05 9.11 18.84
N VAL A 116 -6.25 8.56 17.65
CA VAL A 116 -5.19 8.09 16.74
C VAL A 116 -4.37 9.30 16.26
N ASP A 117 -3.09 9.09 16.00
CA ASP A 117 -2.15 10.14 15.60
C ASP A 117 -2.21 10.39 14.09
N SER A 118 -2.34 9.32 13.31
CA SER A 118 -2.60 9.38 11.88
C SER A 118 -3.51 8.24 11.44
N TYR A 119 -4.09 8.38 10.26
CA TYR A 119 -4.86 7.33 9.61
C TYR A 119 -4.74 7.46 8.10
N LEU A 120 -5.00 6.36 7.41
CA LEU A 120 -5.18 6.32 5.98
C LEU A 120 -6.53 5.66 5.67
N VAL A 121 -7.19 6.13 4.63
CA VAL A 121 -8.36 5.48 4.04
C VAL A 121 -7.91 4.89 2.72
N ASP A 122 -8.29 3.65 2.48
CA ASP A 122 -7.93 2.94 1.26
C ASP A 122 -9.11 2.87 0.31
N TYR A 123 -8.89 2.39 -0.90
CA TYR A 123 -9.98 2.08 -1.81
C TYR A 123 -10.82 0.94 -1.24
N ASN A 124 -12.12 0.92 -1.53
CA ASN A 124 -13.01 -0.14 -1.07
C ASN A 124 -13.51 -0.92 -2.29
N SER A 125 -12.91 -2.07 -2.54
CA SER A 125 -13.27 -2.92 -3.69
C SER A 125 -14.67 -3.52 -3.58
N SER A 126 -15.30 -3.54 -2.39
CA SER A 126 -16.67 -4.06 -2.24
C SER A 126 -17.70 -3.34 -3.11
N ASP A 127 -17.46 -2.07 -3.44
CA ASP A 127 -18.35 -1.25 -4.28
C ASP A 127 -18.56 -1.83 -5.69
N TYR A 128 -17.63 -2.67 -6.17
CA TYR A 128 -17.65 -3.29 -7.50
C TYR A 128 -17.40 -4.82 -7.45
N ALA A 129 -17.56 -5.41 -6.27
CA ALA A 129 -17.28 -6.82 -6.05
C ALA A 129 -18.20 -7.76 -6.85
N GLU A 130 -19.46 -7.38 -7.08
CA GLU A 130 -20.41 -8.19 -7.87
C GLU A 130 -20.03 -8.27 -9.35
N GLU A 131 -19.37 -7.24 -9.88
CA GLU A 131 -18.83 -7.22 -11.24
C GLU A 131 -17.47 -7.90 -11.36
N GLY A 132 -16.84 -8.29 -10.24
CA GLY A 132 -15.52 -8.93 -10.22
C GLY A 132 -14.41 -8.00 -10.70
N VAL A 133 -14.46 -6.72 -10.31
CA VAL A 133 -13.52 -5.67 -10.73
C VAL A 133 -13.20 -4.71 -9.59
N THR A 134 -12.13 -3.93 -9.73
CA THR A 134 -11.84 -2.78 -8.88
C THR A 134 -10.99 -1.73 -9.63
N TYR A 135 -10.97 -0.50 -9.13
CA TYR A 135 -10.29 0.65 -9.73
C TYR A 135 -9.16 1.21 -8.85
N GLY A 136 -8.96 0.67 -7.64
CA GLY A 136 -7.90 1.11 -6.73
C GLY A 136 -6.50 0.62 -7.12
N ASP A 137 -6.40 -0.39 -8.01
CA ASP A 137 -5.13 -1.07 -8.29
C ASP A 137 -4.17 -0.16 -9.06
N GLN A 138 -3.06 0.18 -8.42
CA GLN A 138 -1.94 0.89 -9.02
C GLN A 138 -0.71 -0.01 -8.99
N TYR A 139 -0.75 -1.09 -9.77
CA TYR A 139 0.32 -2.09 -9.84
C TYR A 139 1.72 -1.49 -10.03
N LYS A 140 1.83 -0.44 -10.85
CA LYS A 140 3.10 0.23 -11.14
C LYS A 140 3.66 1.04 -9.96
N ALA A 141 2.84 1.32 -8.96
CA ALA A 141 3.20 2.05 -7.75
C ALA A 141 3.24 1.16 -6.49
N ASN A 142 3.18 -0.17 -6.67
CA ASN A 142 3.09 -1.15 -5.58
C ASN A 142 1.93 -0.89 -4.60
N ILE A 143 0.85 -0.28 -5.09
CA ILE A 143 -0.42 -0.15 -4.37
C ILE A 143 -1.36 -1.15 -5.04
N LEU A 144 -1.46 -2.33 -4.45
CA LEU A 144 -2.18 -3.48 -4.97
C LEU A 144 -3.57 -3.51 -4.37
N GLU A 145 -4.59 -3.35 -5.21
CA GLU A 145 -6.00 -3.47 -4.81
C GLU A 145 -6.53 -4.76 -5.44
N ARG A 146 -6.19 -5.90 -4.86
CA ARG A 146 -6.45 -7.22 -5.47
C ARG A 146 -7.09 -8.22 -4.50
N PRO A 147 -8.17 -7.86 -3.76
CA PRO A 147 -8.88 -8.77 -2.86
C PRO A 147 -9.78 -9.76 -3.63
N PHE A 148 -9.27 -10.36 -4.70
CA PHE A 148 -10.00 -11.27 -5.58
C PHE A 148 -9.19 -12.54 -5.84
N THR A 149 -9.87 -13.65 -6.04
CA THR A 149 -9.22 -14.91 -6.47
C THR A 149 -8.66 -14.76 -7.89
N SER A 150 -7.55 -15.47 -8.16
CA SER A 150 -6.98 -15.57 -9.50
C SER A 150 -8.01 -16.09 -10.50
N GLU A 151 -8.06 -15.46 -11.68
CA GLU A 151 -8.91 -15.77 -12.84
C GLU A 151 -10.42 -15.66 -12.61
N ASP A 152 -10.96 -16.29 -11.57
CA ASP A 152 -12.39 -16.33 -11.28
C ASP A 152 -12.93 -15.01 -10.70
N MET A 153 -12.04 -14.13 -10.23
CA MET A 153 -12.38 -12.81 -9.69
C MET A 153 -13.44 -12.85 -8.57
N VAL A 154 -13.39 -13.88 -7.72
CA VAL A 154 -14.25 -13.99 -6.54
C VAL A 154 -13.68 -13.10 -5.44
N TYR A 155 -14.46 -12.10 -5.05
CA TYR A 155 -14.09 -11.13 -4.03
C TYR A 155 -13.93 -11.75 -2.62
N GLN A 156 -12.94 -11.26 -1.88
CA GLN A 156 -12.60 -11.63 -0.50
C GLN A 156 -12.43 -10.37 0.36
N GLY A 157 -13.54 -9.83 0.87
CA GLY A 157 -13.53 -8.59 1.66
C GLY A 157 -12.81 -8.68 3.02
N ASN A 158 -12.35 -9.86 3.43
CA ASN A 158 -11.47 -10.04 4.59
C ASN A 158 -9.98 -9.85 4.24
N ILE A 159 -9.67 -9.56 2.98
CA ILE A 159 -8.36 -9.08 2.50
C ILE A 159 -8.43 -7.62 2.07
N ASP A 160 -9.60 -7.15 1.64
CA ASP A 160 -9.85 -5.74 1.28
C ASP A 160 -9.66 -4.81 2.49
N ILE A 161 -8.57 -4.04 2.51
CA ILE A 161 -8.30 -3.04 3.53
C ILE A 161 -9.08 -1.78 3.16
N ILE A 162 -9.85 -1.23 4.10
CA ILE A 162 -10.60 0.02 3.84
C ILE A 162 -10.05 1.20 4.63
N ARG A 163 -9.29 0.93 5.69
CA ARG A 163 -8.74 1.94 6.58
C ARG A 163 -7.66 1.35 7.48
N VAL A 164 -6.66 2.17 7.78
CA VAL A 164 -5.69 1.88 8.83
C VAL A 164 -5.55 3.09 9.73
N ASN A 165 -5.61 2.87 11.04
CA ASN A 165 -5.26 3.90 12.02
C ASN A 165 -3.93 3.57 12.68
N LEU A 166 -3.14 4.61 12.94
CA LEU A 166 -1.91 4.52 13.72
C LEU A 166 -2.06 5.36 14.99
N LYS A 167 -1.71 4.75 16.13
CA LYS A 167 -1.56 5.42 17.43
C LYS A 167 -0.18 5.14 17.97
N VAL A 168 0.60 6.17 18.29
CA VAL A 168 1.90 6.04 18.94
C VAL A 168 1.78 6.57 20.38
N MET A 169 2.16 5.75 21.34
CA MET A 169 2.24 6.08 22.77
C MET A 169 3.69 5.90 23.26
N ASP A 170 3.97 6.07 24.55
CA ASP A 170 5.37 6.05 25.06
C ASP A 170 6.11 4.72 24.81
N THR A 171 5.44 3.58 25.00
CA THR A 171 6.05 2.25 24.86
C THR A 171 5.66 1.54 23.57
N TRP A 172 4.44 1.80 23.09
CA TRP A 172 3.80 1.02 22.04
C TRP A 172 3.27 1.95 20.96
N ALA A 173 3.48 1.55 19.71
CA ALA A 173 2.65 1.95 18.60
C ALA A 173 1.58 0.87 18.34
N TYR A 174 0.41 1.30 17.86
CA TYR A 174 -0.73 0.46 17.55
C TYR A 174 -1.19 0.77 16.13
N ALA A 175 -1.13 -0.25 15.28
CA ALA A 175 -1.84 -0.26 14.01
C ALA A 175 -3.20 -0.93 14.19
N ILE A 176 -4.25 -0.29 13.70
CA ILE A 176 -5.61 -0.84 13.67
C ILE A 176 -6.01 -0.94 12.21
N ILE A 177 -6.07 -2.16 11.69
CA ILE A 177 -6.42 -2.45 10.29
C ILE A 177 -7.91 -2.77 10.25
N TYR A 178 -8.64 -2.11 9.37
CA TYR A 178 -10.07 -2.32 9.12
C TYR A 178 -10.22 -2.90 7.72
N LEU A 179 -11.05 -3.94 7.63
CA LEU A 179 -11.32 -4.66 6.41
C LEU A 179 -12.76 -4.42 5.94
N ALA A 180 -13.05 -4.64 4.67
CA ALA A 180 -14.40 -4.47 4.14
C ALA A 180 -15.43 -5.43 4.78
N ASN A 181 -15.01 -6.67 5.10
CA ASN A 181 -15.82 -7.68 5.77
C ASN A 181 -15.24 -8.09 7.13
N ASP A 182 -16.11 -8.66 7.97
CA ASP A 182 -15.71 -9.29 9.22
C ASP A 182 -14.55 -10.28 9.03
N LEU A 183 -13.62 -10.28 9.98
CA LEU A 183 -12.57 -11.29 10.02
C LEU A 183 -13.25 -12.67 10.16
N PRO A 184 -12.86 -13.69 9.36
CA PRO A 184 -13.41 -15.02 9.52
C PRO A 184 -12.84 -15.70 10.78
N SER A 185 -13.51 -16.75 11.26
CA SER A 185 -13.05 -17.50 12.43
C SER A 185 -11.79 -18.34 12.18
N THR A 186 -11.51 -18.66 10.91
CA THR A 186 -10.36 -19.46 10.46
C THR A 186 -9.92 -18.97 9.08
N GLY A 187 -8.65 -19.16 8.73
CA GLY A 187 -8.12 -18.77 7.43
C GLY A 187 -6.59 -18.77 7.39
N THR A 188 -6.04 -18.56 6.20
CA THR A 188 -4.58 -18.54 5.97
C THR A 188 -4.03 -17.14 5.74
N MET A 189 -4.89 -16.13 5.72
CA MET A 189 -4.54 -14.74 5.51
C MET A 189 -3.45 -14.26 6.47
N ARG A 190 -2.65 -13.33 5.97
CA ARG A 190 -1.65 -12.58 6.72
C ARG A 190 -2.02 -11.12 6.68
N TYR A 191 -1.82 -10.45 7.80
CA TYR A 191 -2.01 -9.00 7.92
C TYR A 191 -0.71 -8.41 8.45
N GLY A 192 -0.39 -7.17 8.09
CA GLY A 192 0.90 -6.64 8.49
C GLY A 192 1.05 -5.15 8.28
N MET A 193 2.18 -4.66 8.79
CA MET A 193 2.65 -3.30 8.61
C MET A 193 4.04 -3.37 8.00
N GLU A 194 4.27 -2.58 6.97
CA GLU A 194 5.61 -2.26 6.49
C GLU A 194 6.01 -0.91 7.07
N LEU A 195 7.26 -0.82 7.54
CA LEU A 195 7.82 0.34 8.22
C LEU A 195 9.13 0.72 7.54
N ASP A 196 9.24 1.98 7.14
CA ASP A 196 10.40 2.57 6.46
C ASP A 196 10.87 3.76 7.32
N LEU A 197 11.97 3.57 8.03
CA LEU A 197 12.47 4.45 9.08
C LEU A 197 13.41 5.54 8.55
N ASP A 198 13.99 5.34 7.36
CA ASP A 198 14.86 6.31 6.72
C ASP A 198 14.19 7.07 5.56
N GLU A 199 12.91 6.79 5.33
CA GLU A 199 11.99 7.46 4.41
C GLU A 199 12.42 7.32 2.94
N ASN A 200 13.21 6.28 2.63
CA ASN A 200 13.82 6.11 1.31
C ASN A 200 12.92 5.37 0.29
N GLY A 201 11.78 4.85 0.73
CA GLY A 201 10.85 4.06 -0.07
C GLY A 201 10.98 2.54 0.09
N ARG A 202 11.96 2.05 0.84
CA ARG A 202 12.21 0.62 1.10
C ARG A 202 11.89 0.33 2.56
N GLY A 203 11.11 -0.71 2.81
CA GLY A 203 10.76 -1.07 4.17
C GLY A 203 11.96 -1.66 4.92
N ASP A 204 12.31 -1.10 6.07
CA ASP A 204 13.29 -1.68 6.98
C ASP A 204 12.70 -2.89 7.72
N TYR A 205 11.43 -2.79 8.13
CA TYR A 205 10.75 -3.83 8.89
C TYR A 205 9.40 -4.19 8.30
N LEU A 206 9.15 -5.51 8.25
CA LEU A 206 7.83 -6.07 8.01
C LEU A 206 7.34 -6.75 9.28
N ILE A 207 6.30 -6.17 9.88
CA ILE A 207 5.52 -6.84 10.91
C ILE A 207 4.42 -7.63 10.21
N ARG A 208 4.33 -8.93 10.49
CA ARG A 208 3.33 -9.82 9.87
C ARG A 208 2.67 -10.69 10.91
N SER A 209 1.34 -10.68 10.94
CA SER A 209 0.54 -11.60 11.74
C SER A 209 -0.21 -12.62 10.90
N TYR A 210 -0.42 -13.78 11.48
CA TYR A 210 -1.47 -14.73 11.11
C TYR A 210 -2.82 -14.13 11.49
N LEU A 211 -3.92 -14.74 11.04
CA LEU A 211 -5.27 -14.40 11.48
C LEU A 211 -5.37 -14.56 13.02
N PRO A 212 -5.57 -13.48 13.79
CA PRO A 212 -5.73 -13.60 15.23
C PRO A 212 -7.08 -14.24 15.58
N THR A 213 -7.06 -15.15 16.56
CA THR A 213 -8.27 -15.87 17.02
C THR A 213 -8.85 -15.31 18.32
N SER A 214 -8.13 -14.40 18.98
CA SER A 214 -8.46 -13.87 20.31
C SER A 214 -8.67 -12.36 20.27
N THR A 215 -9.56 -11.86 21.12
CA THR A 215 -9.72 -10.42 21.45
C THR A 215 -8.76 -9.95 22.54
N GLU A 216 -8.07 -10.89 23.20
CA GLU A 216 -6.97 -10.60 24.11
C GLU A 216 -5.64 -10.53 23.34
N TRP A 217 -4.74 -9.65 23.78
CA TRP A 217 -3.40 -9.54 23.22
C TRP A 217 -2.66 -10.87 23.29
N SER A 218 -2.07 -11.28 22.17
CA SER A 218 -1.25 -12.47 22.07
C SER A 218 -0.03 -12.21 21.19
N VAL A 219 1.11 -12.82 21.54
CA VAL A 219 2.25 -12.89 20.63
C VAL A 219 2.09 -14.01 19.60
N SER A 220 1.16 -14.94 19.81
CA SER A 220 1.02 -16.12 18.95
C SER A 220 0.75 -15.74 17.50
N GLY A 221 1.60 -16.20 16.59
CA GLY A 221 1.43 -15.97 15.16
C GLY A 221 1.62 -14.50 14.77
N VAL A 222 2.51 -13.76 15.44
CA VAL A 222 3.05 -12.52 14.88
C VAL A 222 4.57 -12.62 14.77
N GLN A 223 5.08 -12.07 13.67
CA GLN A 223 6.47 -12.15 13.25
C GLN A 223 6.98 -10.75 12.89
N VAL A 224 8.28 -10.54 13.06
CA VAL A 224 8.99 -9.34 12.59
C VAL A 224 10.13 -9.78 11.70
N PHE A 225 10.12 -9.27 10.47
CA PHE A 225 11.20 -9.44 9.51
C PHE A 225 11.96 -8.13 9.35
N TYR A 226 13.24 -8.23 9.03
CA TYR A 226 14.15 -7.11 8.80
C TYR A 226 14.88 -7.29 7.47
N ASP A 227 14.96 -6.20 6.71
CA ASP A 227 15.73 -6.06 5.48
C ASP A 227 17.18 -5.76 5.85
N LEU A 228 18.08 -6.70 5.58
CA LEU A 228 19.47 -6.61 6.05
C LEU A 228 20.35 -5.76 5.14
N ASP A 229 20.08 -5.75 3.84
CA ASP A 229 20.86 -5.06 2.82
C ASP A 229 20.18 -3.78 2.29
N GLY A 230 18.96 -3.48 2.75
CA GLY A 230 18.25 -2.25 2.45
C GLY A 230 17.79 -2.20 1.00
N ASP A 231 17.42 -3.35 0.44
CA ASP A 231 17.10 -3.51 -0.97
C ASP A 231 15.73 -4.14 -1.25
N VAL A 232 14.77 -4.06 -0.32
CA VAL A 232 13.35 -4.35 -0.63
C VAL A 232 12.91 -3.58 -1.88
N GLY A 233 12.34 -4.31 -2.84
CA GLY A 233 12.00 -3.79 -4.17
C GLY A 233 13.20 -3.66 -5.12
N SER A 234 12.96 -3.20 -6.34
CA SER A 234 14.02 -3.12 -7.36
C SER A 234 14.77 -1.79 -7.29
N THR A 235 15.38 -1.35 -8.38
CA THR A 235 16.22 -0.13 -8.43
C THR A 235 15.44 1.11 -8.01
N ARG A 236 14.15 1.19 -8.33
CA ARG A 236 13.26 2.31 -8.00
C ARG A 236 12.25 1.86 -6.94
N PRO A 237 12.37 2.30 -5.68
CA PRO A 237 11.48 1.86 -4.63
C PRO A 237 10.02 2.23 -4.92
N MET A 238 9.09 1.33 -4.60
CA MET A 238 7.65 1.47 -4.87
C MET A 238 7.28 1.65 -6.36
N VAL A 239 8.21 1.47 -7.30
CA VAL A 239 7.94 1.64 -8.73
C VAL A 239 8.27 0.36 -9.47
N ASN A 240 7.29 -0.16 -10.22
CA ASN A 240 7.48 -1.36 -11.02
C ASN A 240 8.68 -1.24 -11.96
N ASP A 241 9.64 -2.14 -11.78
CA ASP A 241 10.79 -2.39 -12.62
C ASP A 241 10.63 -3.75 -13.35
N PRO A 242 11.44 -4.02 -14.40
CA PRO A 242 11.46 -5.33 -15.04
C PRO A 242 11.77 -6.43 -14.01
N PRO A 243 11.07 -7.58 -14.05
CA PRO A 243 11.28 -8.61 -13.05
C PRO A 243 12.71 -9.12 -13.01
N ASP A 244 13.26 -9.17 -11.81
CA ASP A 244 14.59 -9.69 -11.54
C ASP A 244 14.53 -10.76 -10.44
N GLN A 245 14.97 -11.95 -10.80
CA GLN A 245 14.96 -13.12 -9.90
C GLN A 245 16.09 -13.07 -8.86
N SER A 246 17.02 -12.12 -8.98
CA SER A 246 18.07 -11.88 -8.00
C SER A 246 17.65 -10.96 -6.85
N LEU A 247 16.48 -10.32 -6.96
CA LEU A 247 15.91 -9.54 -5.86
C LEU A 247 15.56 -10.46 -4.69
N ASN A 248 15.68 -9.91 -3.48
CA ASN A 248 15.25 -10.44 -2.20
C ASN A 248 14.18 -9.50 -1.59
N GLY A 249 13.92 -9.62 -0.30
CA GLY A 249 12.81 -8.95 0.36
C GLY A 249 13.22 -8.69 1.79
N TYR A 250 12.66 -9.43 2.73
CA TYR A 250 13.15 -9.41 4.11
C TYR A 250 13.86 -10.74 4.44
N GLU A 251 15.12 -10.68 4.86
CA GLU A 251 16.03 -11.83 5.00
C GLU A 251 16.08 -12.37 6.43
N VAL A 252 15.85 -11.49 7.40
CA VAL A 252 16.11 -11.77 8.82
C VAL A 252 14.81 -11.84 9.60
N LEU A 253 14.51 -13.00 10.18
CA LEU A 253 13.42 -13.16 11.15
C LEU A 253 13.92 -12.77 12.55
N LEU A 254 13.47 -11.62 13.05
CA LEU A 254 13.88 -11.07 14.35
C LEU A 254 12.99 -11.55 15.51
N PHE A 255 11.72 -11.82 15.21
CA PHE A 255 10.74 -12.23 16.20
C PHE A 255 9.76 -13.22 15.59
N ASP A 256 9.44 -14.29 16.31
CA ASP A 256 8.36 -15.22 15.97
C ASP A 256 7.65 -15.69 17.24
N SER A 257 6.41 -15.25 17.41
CA SER A 257 5.53 -15.81 18.43
C SER A 257 6.08 -15.74 19.87
N GLY A 258 6.80 -14.66 20.19
CA GLY A 258 7.46 -14.48 21.48
C GLY A 258 8.88 -15.04 21.52
N GLU A 259 9.34 -15.71 20.48
CA GLU A 259 10.75 -16.07 20.31
C GLU A 259 11.52 -14.91 19.65
N GLY A 260 12.71 -14.61 20.17
CA GLY A 260 13.52 -13.46 19.78
C GLY A 260 14.25 -12.90 21.00
N GLU A 261 14.94 -11.77 20.84
CA GLU A 261 15.61 -11.10 21.96
C GLU A 261 14.62 -10.48 22.95
N ASP A 262 13.47 -10.02 22.46
CA ASP A 262 12.40 -9.42 23.25
C ASP A 262 11.10 -10.24 23.10
N PRO A 263 10.62 -10.96 24.15
CA PRO A 263 9.38 -11.74 24.10
C PRO A 263 8.14 -10.92 23.79
N ASP A 264 8.21 -9.61 24.01
CA ASP A 264 7.08 -8.70 23.95
C ASP A 264 7.25 -7.72 22.79
N LEU A 265 8.14 -7.96 21.82
CA LEU A 265 8.40 -6.98 20.75
C LEU A 265 7.13 -6.57 20.01
N VAL A 266 6.30 -7.56 19.66
CA VAL A 266 5.03 -7.37 18.93
C VAL A 266 3.94 -8.28 19.46
N TRP A 267 2.72 -7.75 19.47
CA TRP A 267 1.50 -8.43 19.86
C TRP A 267 0.40 -8.19 18.82
N VAL A 268 -0.52 -9.13 18.72
CA VAL A 268 -1.69 -9.04 17.84
C VAL A 268 -2.95 -9.45 18.58
N ARG A 269 -4.10 -8.92 18.15
CA ARG A 269 -5.44 -9.39 18.53
C ARG A 269 -6.49 -9.02 17.49
N ARG A 270 -7.65 -9.66 17.57
CA ARG A 270 -8.89 -9.10 17.00
C ARG A 270 -9.29 -7.86 17.76
N ASN A 271 -9.84 -6.87 17.05
CA ASN A 271 -10.41 -5.71 17.69
C ASN A 271 -11.67 -6.14 18.47
N PRO A 272 -11.73 -5.93 19.80
CA PRO A 272 -12.91 -6.33 20.59
C PRO A 272 -14.15 -5.49 20.29
N ASP A 273 -13.96 -4.31 19.70
CA ASP A 273 -15.03 -3.33 19.48
C ASP A 273 -15.56 -3.35 18.03
N GLU A 274 -14.80 -3.93 17.08
CA GLU A 274 -15.12 -3.95 15.64
C GLU A 274 -14.73 -5.30 15.00
N LEU A 275 -15.71 -6.03 14.46
CA LEU A 275 -15.51 -7.43 14.00
C LEU A 275 -14.69 -7.57 12.71
N ASN A 276 -14.66 -6.52 11.90
CA ASN A 276 -13.88 -6.39 10.67
C ASN A 276 -12.48 -5.82 10.90
N SER A 277 -11.99 -5.81 12.15
CA SER A 277 -10.73 -5.18 12.47
C SER A 277 -9.82 -6.06 13.35
N LEU A 278 -8.52 -5.92 13.11
CA LEU A 278 -7.47 -6.43 14.00
C LEU A 278 -6.54 -5.31 14.44
N GLN A 279 -5.79 -5.57 15.49
CA GLN A 279 -4.85 -4.63 16.08
C GLN A 279 -3.49 -5.30 16.22
N ILE A 280 -2.46 -4.59 15.79
CA ILE A 280 -1.05 -4.96 15.97
C ILE A 280 -0.43 -3.90 16.87
N ALA A 281 0.21 -4.31 17.95
CA ALA A 281 0.97 -3.43 18.83
C ALA A 281 2.44 -3.82 18.77
N TYR A 282 3.32 -2.84 18.55
CA TYR A 282 4.76 -3.05 18.47
C TYR A 282 5.49 -2.00 19.29
N LYS A 283 6.62 -2.38 19.89
CA LYS A 283 7.39 -1.47 20.73
C LYS A 283 8.03 -0.36 19.91
N ASN A 284 8.08 0.84 20.48
CA ASN A 284 8.78 1.96 19.86
C ASN A 284 10.27 1.72 19.70
N ASP A 285 10.86 0.79 20.46
CA ASP A 285 12.27 0.40 20.30
C ASP A 285 12.55 -0.15 18.88
N LEU A 286 11.54 -0.64 18.16
CA LEU A 286 11.65 -1.08 16.77
C LEU A 286 11.78 0.09 15.79
N ILE A 287 11.10 1.21 16.05
CA ILE A 287 10.87 2.30 15.09
C ILE A 287 11.54 3.63 15.48
N GLY A 288 11.98 3.76 16.72
CA GLY A 288 12.37 5.04 17.29
C GLY A 288 11.19 6.03 17.40
N MET A 289 11.52 7.33 17.54
CA MET A 289 10.54 8.42 17.66
C MET A 289 10.82 9.58 16.69
N THR A 290 11.75 9.41 15.74
CA THR A 290 12.23 10.47 14.84
C THR A 290 11.38 10.65 13.59
N GLY A 291 10.40 9.78 13.39
CA GLY A 291 9.51 9.75 12.23
C GLY A 291 9.81 8.55 11.32
N TYR A 292 8.80 8.12 10.58
CA TYR A 292 8.87 6.98 9.65
C TYR A 292 7.68 6.98 8.70
N LEU A 293 7.84 6.33 7.55
CA LEU A 293 6.76 5.94 6.64
C LEU A 293 6.20 4.59 7.02
N TRP A 294 4.92 4.37 6.76
CA TRP A 294 4.26 3.10 7.03
C TRP A 294 3.12 2.81 6.05
N SER A 295 2.91 1.54 5.74
CA SER A 295 1.74 1.03 5.01
C SER A 295 1.23 -0.27 5.65
N ALA A 296 0.01 -0.67 5.33
CA ALA A 296 -0.52 -1.97 5.73
C ALA A 296 -0.62 -2.92 4.54
N TRP A 297 -0.58 -4.21 4.88
CA TRP A 297 -0.69 -5.31 3.95
C TRP A 297 -1.72 -6.32 4.45
N ALA A 298 -2.51 -6.86 3.53
CA ALA A 298 -3.34 -8.04 3.70
C ALA A 298 -3.04 -9.01 2.55
N ASP A 299 -2.75 -10.26 2.86
CA ASP A 299 -2.26 -11.22 1.88
C ASP A 299 -2.72 -12.64 2.20
N ASP A 300 -3.51 -13.22 1.30
CA ASP A 300 -3.78 -14.66 1.26
C ASP A 300 -3.35 -15.32 -0.06
N GLY A 301 -2.63 -14.58 -0.91
CA GLY A 301 -1.96 -15.10 -2.09
C GLY A 301 -0.58 -15.63 -1.72
N LEU A 302 0.45 -14.89 -2.15
CA LEU A 302 1.86 -15.29 -2.09
C LEU A 302 2.38 -15.42 -0.66
N LYS A 303 2.00 -14.52 0.26
CA LYS A 303 2.45 -14.49 1.66
C LYS A 303 3.98 -14.60 1.82
N ALA A 304 4.73 -14.09 0.84
CA ALA A 304 6.16 -14.29 0.66
C ALA A 304 6.93 -13.03 1.11
N PRO A 305 7.48 -13.01 2.33
CA PRO A 305 8.20 -11.84 2.84
C PRO A 305 9.51 -11.62 2.10
N ASP A 306 10.09 -12.66 1.53
CA ASP A 306 11.28 -12.67 0.70
C ASP A 306 11.04 -12.16 -0.73
N TYR A 307 9.79 -11.85 -1.10
CA TYR A 307 9.38 -11.39 -2.44
C TYR A 307 8.86 -9.95 -2.45
N ARG A 308 8.86 -9.28 -1.29
CA ARG A 308 8.20 -7.99 -1.08
C ARG A 308 8.53 -6.97 -2.18
N ASP A 309 7.55 -6.10 -2.43
CA ASP A 309 7.30 -5.43 -3.72
C ASP A 309 7.00 -6.44 -4.83
N TYR A 310 5.82 -7.09 -4.72
CA TYR A 310 5.39 -8.11 -5.68
C TYR A 310 5.32 -7.60 -7.11
N ASN A 311 5.14 -6.30 -7.30
CA ASN A 311 5.18 -5.69 -8.62
C ASN A 311 6.57 -5.81 -9.29
N ASP A 312 7.66 -5.98 -8.55
CA ASP A 312 9.00 -6.18 -9.11
C ASP A 312 9.36 -7.66 -9.34
N ARG A 313 8.50 -8.59 -8.91
CA ARG A 313 8.70 -10.04 -9.11
C ARG A 313 7.92 -10.58 -10.30
N PHE A 314 6.87 -9.89 -10.70
CA PHE A 314 5.96 -10.31 -11.75
C PHE A 314 5.85 -9.22 -12.80
N THR A 315 5.77 -9.62 -14.07
CA THR A 315 5.33 -8.68 -15.10
C THR A 315 3.85 -8.37 -14.87
N GLU A 316 3.39 -7.19 -15.28
CA GLU A 316 1.96 -6.84 -15.24
C GLU A 316 1.11 -7.87 -16.00
N GLU A 317 1.63 -8.42 -17.12
CA GLU A 317 0.96 -9.46 -17.91
C GLU A 317 0.79 -10.78 -17.14
N SER A 318 1.81 -11.20 -16.40
CA SER A 318 1.77 -12.38 -15.54
C SER A 318 0.96 -12.17 -14.27
N ALA A 319 0.95 -10.95 -13.72
CA ALA A 319 0.21 -10.58 -12.52
C ALA A 319 -1.29 -10.44 -12.82
N GLY A 320 -1.64 -10.09 -14.05
CA GLY A 320 -3.01 -9.75 -14.43
C GLY A 320 -3.46 -8.42 -13.84
N SER A 321 -4.71 -8.07 -14.12
CA SER A 321 -5.30 -6.79 -13.72
C SER A 321 -6.75 -6.95 -13.25
N PRO A 322 -7.19 -6.30 -12.17
CA PRO A 322 -8.59 -6.25 -11.79
C PRO A 322 -9.41 -5.24 -12.62
N TYR A 323 -8.74 -4.32 -13.30
CA TYR A 323 -9.41 -3.25 -14.05
C TYR A 323 -10.15 -3.80 -15.29
N PRO A 324 -11.46 -3.53 -15.48
CA PRO A 324 -12.28 -4.17 -16.52
C PRO A 324 -11.90 -3.81 -17.94
N GLY A 325 -11.33 -2.62 -18.14
CA GLY A 325 -10.87 -2.17 -19.46
C GLY A 325 -9.44 -2.61 -19.80
N SER A 326 -8.76 -3.33 -18.91
CA SER A 326 -7.39 -3.76 -19.14
C SER A 326 -7.36 -4.95 -20.09
N PRO A 327 -6.48 -4.97 -21.11
CA PRO A 327 -6.23 -6.19 -21.89
C PRO A 327 -5.59 -7.30 -21.04
N LEU A 328 -5.15 -6.99 -19.81
CA LEU A 328 -4.54 -7.92 -18.88
C LEU A 328 -5.53 -8.48 -17.84
N TYR A 329 -6.81 -8.12 -17.91
CA TYR A 329 -7.86 -8.74 -17.09
C TYR A 329 -8.00 -10.24 -17.43
N PRO A 330 -8.27 -11.13 -16.45
CA PRO A 330 -8.44 -10.89 -15.00
C PRO A 330 -7.10 -10.85 -14.22
N ILE A 331 -7.18 -10.73 -12.89
CA ILE A 331 -6.05 -10.98 -11.99
C ILE A 331 -5.53 -12.42 -12.18
N LYS A 332 -4.20 -12.60 -12.09
CA LYS A 332 -3.50 -13.89 -12.24
C LYS A 332 -2.56 -14.15 -11.05
N SER A 333 -1.24 -14.10 -11.25
CA SER A 333 -0.24 -14.57 -10.25
C SER A 333 -0.12 -13.71 -8.99
N VAL A 334 -0.56 -12.45 -9.03
CA VAL A 334 -0.59 -11.55 -7.87
C VAL A 334 -2.05 -11.32 -7.52
N TYR A 335 -2.61 -12.22 -6.72
CA TYR A 335 -4.03 -12.30 -6.34
C TYR A 335 -4.18 -12.41 -4.83
N LEU A 336 -5.38 -12.14 -4.31
CA LEU A 336 -5.68 -12.13 -2.87
C LEU A 336 -4.66 -11.32 -2.06
N VAL A 337 -4.36 -10.12 -2.54
CA VAL A 337 -3.45 -9.19 -1.87
C VAL A 337 -4.06 -7.80 -1.89
N ASP A 338 -3.92 -7.10 -0.79
CA ASP A 338 -4.27 -5.71 -0.66
C ASP A 338 -3.16 -4.96 0.09
N THR A 339 -2.83 -3.78 -0.37
CA THR A 339 -1.82 -2.91 0.22
C THR A 339 -2.27 -1.47 0.14
N THR A 340 -2.08 -0.78 1.24
CA THR A 340 -2.36 0.65 1.28
C THR A 340 -1.23 1.44 0.61
N CYS A 341 -1.53 2.67 0.15
CA CYS A 341 -0.49 3.69 0.03
C CYS A 341 0.19 3.94 1.39
N ARG A 342 1.32 4.65 1.39
CA ARG A 342 2.07 4.97 2.60
C ARG A 342 1.54 6.23 3.27
N SER A 343 1.52 6.19 4.59
CA SER A 343 1.34 7.35 5.45
C SER A 343 2.61 7.57 6.26
N TYR A 344 2.61 8.56 7.15
CA TYR A 344 3.78 8.96 7.93
C TYR A 344 3.44 9.15 9.40
N PHE A 345 4.49 9.19 10.22
CA PHE A 345 4.45 9.61 11.61
C PHE A 345 5.68 10.45 11.93
N GLY A 346 5.59 11.38 12.88
CA GLY A 346 6.76 12.04 13.49
C GLY A 346 7.46 13.12 12.65
N PHE A 347 7.11 13.29 11.37
CA PHE A 347 7.64 14.36 10.51
C PHE A 347 6.54 15.02 9.66
N THR A 348 6.90 16.04 8.87
CA THR A 348 6.01 16.66 7.87
C THR A 348 6.53 16.31 6.48
N PRO A 349 5.76 15.57 5.66
CA PRO A 349 6.21 15.15 4.34
C PRO A 349 6.37 16.35 3.41
N THR A 350 7.31 16.22 2.49
CA THR A 350 7.54 17.16 1.41
C THR A 350 6.66 16.88 0.19
N GLY A 351 6.07 15.69 0.12
CA GLY A 351 5.29 15.17 -1.00
C GLY A 351 6.14 14.45 -2.05
N ASN A 352 7.42 14.20 -1.78
CA ASN A 352 8.32 13.45 -2.67
C ASN A 352 8.68 12.06 -2.12
N GLU A 353 8.17 11.73 -0.93
CA GLU A 353 8.38 10.45 -0.27
C GLU A 353 7.74 9.32 -1.12
N PRO A 354 8.48 8.25 -1.45
CA PRO A 354 7.96 7.18 -2.31
C PRO A 354 6.74 6.50 -1.70
N GLY A 355 5.72 6.28 -2.53
CA GLY A 355 4.50 5.56 -2.14
C GLY A 355 3.54 6.34 -1.24
N LEU A 356 3.83 7.61 -0.90
CA LEU A 356 2.95 8.43 -0.07
C LEU A 356 1.56 8.57 -0.70
N CYS A 357 0.52 8.52 0.11
CA CYS A 357 -0.85 8.74 -0.36
C CYS A 357 -1.01 10.13 -1.03
N PRO A 358 -1.75 10.24 -2.16
CA PRO A 358 -1.92 11.48 -2.92
C PRO A 358 -2.70 12.60 -2.22
#